data_AF-A0A497S839-F1
#
_entry.id   AF-A0A497S839-F1
#
_cell.length_a   1.000
_cell.length_b   1.000
_cell.length_c   1.000
_cell.angle_alpha   90.00
_cell.angle_beta   90.00
_cell.angle_gamma   90.00
#
_symmetry.space_group_name_H-M   'P 1'
#
loop_
_entity.id
_entity.type
_entity.pdbx_description
1 polymer ?
#
loop_
_entity_poly.entity_id
_entity_poly.type
_entity_poly.pdbx_seq_one_letter_code
_entity_poly.pdbx_strand_id
1 'polypeptide(L)'
;MELISRINDCLEVRGDEDYTKAIDYYTDALSLIDSGMCDEAMPKLDNALIYVQRANNSYIHISPPNSERIEKCNSLRNNIIEARKGCEISYADSQYIKALQLMEPRDILKKDCVGAKDIINNILPIYQSYNHQEGIDNCNALLAKIADCVRNIRIHADLLYDKAIEAFGSANCSNENYLIAIEKLREAKGLYEKIRYQERVDYCEHLIKQINEELQGCISEMEKQAEDYYYNAKTYKILERNLTLAMEYLNRSIRIYQNLYNLTNNKLKMQEYLARIKECNILYNEILEIIYQNIDVENAWDMVEEAKYRIASATSIDDYRYAKDIIENASKIFEKYNRYDGIDECERVNDTLEEIFSLIDLANQYYNKSDGYYRIAEYENATHYLNKSKLLYNRTKLRDEIEKCNELGNKILEGVRKKEIARNRYNEAINKYNERLCLDARMLADEALRIYTDINFSSGINETKKLIKEIERGCPSGINPHVKDLAMSMMAFVLLALLKWQIDKQKIMRRLEEEERRRREEEERRRREEEERRRREEEERRRRLEEERRLIKELLEKERGRFTEFESVESGRDEL
;
A
#
# COMPACT_ATOMS: atom_id res chain seq x y z
N MET A 1 60.35 101.57 47.27
CA MET A 1 60.67 100.27 47.90
C MET A 1 59.46 99.65 48.59
N GLU A 2 58.63 100.42 49.30
CA GLU A 2 57.45 99.91 50.03
C GLU A 2 56.39 99.20 49.15
N LEU A 3 56.09 99.72 47.95
CA LEU A 3 55.12 99.10 47.05
C LEU A 3 55.58 97.72 46.52
N ILE A 4 56.85 97.58 46.15
CA ILE A 4 57.41 96.31 45.66
C ILE A 4 57.42 95.28 46.78
N SER A 5 57.76 95.68 48.01
CA SER A 5 57.69 94.80 49.19
C SER A 5 56.27 94.28 49.41
N ARG A 6 55.26 95.16 49.40
CA ARG A 6 53.85 94.76 49.60
C ARG A 6 53.31 93.88 48.47
N ILE A 7 53.76 94.09 47.23
CA ILE A 7 53.43 93.21 46.10
C ILE A 7 54.08 91.83 46.27
N ASN A 8 55.36 91.78 46.67
CA ASN A 8 56.05 90.54 46.98
C ASN A 8 55.34 89.76 48.09
N ASP A 9 54.96 90.43 49.19
CA ASP A 9 54.24 89.79 50.31
C ASP A 9 52.91 89.16 49.84
N CYS A 10 52.14 89.88 49.00
CA CYS A 10 50.89 89.36 48.44
C CYS A 10 51.11 88.16 47.50
N LEU A 11 52.15 88.21 46.66
CA LEU A 11 52.51 87.11 45.75
C LEU A 11 53.03 85.90 46.53
N GLU A 12 53.75 86.12 47.62
CA GLU A 12 54.29 85.08 48.48
C GLU A 12 53.17 84.33 49.20
N VAL A 13 52.25 85.06 49.85
CA VAL A 13 51.08 84.47 50.53
C VAL A 13 50.22 83.68 49.55
N ARG A 14 49.92 84.25 48.38
CA ARG A 14 49.12 83.58 47.36
C ARG A 14 49.82 82.34 46.80
N GLY A 15 51.13 82.44 46.56
CA GLY A 15 51.95 81.30 46.13
C GLY A 15 51.90 80.16 47.13
N ASP A 16 52.03 80.46 48.43
CA ASP A 16 52.01 79.45 49.51
C ASP A 16 50.62 78.81 49.67
N GLU A 17 49.55 79.59 49.54
CA GLU A 17 48.19 79.07 49.54
C GLU A 17 47.93 78.11 48.36
N ASP A 18 48.32 78.50 47.15
CA ASP A 18 48.16 77.66 45.96
C ASP A 18 49.08 76.42 46.01
N TYR A 19 50.30 76.54 46.55
CA TYR A 19 51.21 75.41 46.74
C TYR A 19 50.67 74.40 47.76
N THR A 20 50.13 74.88 48.87
CA THR A 20 49.49 74.02 49.89
C THR A 20 48.31 73.27 49.31
N LYS A 21 47.42 73.95 48.55
CA LYS A 21 46.31 73.29 47.85
C LYS A 21 46.79 72.24 46.84
N ALA A 22 47.88 72.52 46.12
CA ALA A 22 48.46 71.56 45.19
C ALA A 22 48.93 70.28 45.91
N ILE A 23 49.55 70.42 47.09
CA ILE A 23 49.95 69.29 47.93
C ILE A 23 48.75 68.51 48.43
N ASP A 24 47.69 69.19 48.91
CA ASP A 24 46.48 68.53 49.40
C ASP A 24 45.84 67.68 48.31
N TYR A 25 45.63 68.26 47.11
CA TYR A 25 45.10 67.53 45.96
C TYR A 25 45.98 66.37 45.51
N TYR A 26 47.31 66.56 45.53
CA TYR A 26 48.26 65.50 45.18
C TYR A 26 48.27 64.36 46.21
N THR A 27 48.19 64.68 47.50
CA THR A 27 48.15 63.69 48.59
C THR A 27 46.85 62.88 48.57
N ASP A 28 45.71 63.55 48.35
CA ASP A 28 44.42 62.91 48.08
C ASP A 28 44.52 61.95 46.89
N ALA A 29 45.12 62.38 45.79
CA ALA A 29 45.30 61.55 44.60
C ALA A 29 46.16 60.32 44.90
N LEU A 30 47.27 60.46 45.63
CA LEU A 30 48.12 59.32 46.00
C LEU A 30 47.36 58.28 46.83
N SER A 31 46.54 58.71 47.80
CA SER A 31 45.69 57.81 48.60
C SER A 31 44.71 57.00 47.74
N LEU A 32 44.12 57.65 46.71
CA LEU A 32 43.24 57.00 45.75
C LEU A 32 44.02 56.03 44.84
N ILE A 33 45.23 56.38 44.42
CA ILE A 33 46.12 55.52 43.62
C ILE A 33 46.51 54.27 44.41
N ASP A 34 46.90 54.42 45.67
CA ASP A 34 47.24 53.30 46.56
C ASP A 34 46.05 52.35 46.77
N SER A 35 44.83 52.87 46.65
CA SER A 35 43.58 52.12 46.70
C SER A 35 43.13 51.56 45.34
N GLY A 36 43.92 51.77 44.27
CA GLY A 36 43.62 51.31 42.91
C GLY A 36 42.56 52.13 42.16
N MET A 37 42.17 53.29 42.67
CA MET A 37 41.06 54.12 42.16
C MET A 37 41.56 55.24 41.23
N CYS A 38 42.26 54.87 40.16
CA CYS A 38 42.89 55.84 39.25
C CYS A 38 41.89 56.76 38.53
N ASP A 39 40.69 56.30 38.22
CA ASP A 39 39.65 57.12 37.60
C ASP A 39 39.23 58.30 38.50
N GLU A 40 39.21 58.09 39.82
CA GLU A 40 38.91 59.13 40.81
C GLU A 40 40.14 59.99 41.16
N ALA A 41 41.34 59.41 41.03
CA ALA A 41 42.61 60.13 41.25
C ALA A 41 42.92 61.14 40.12
N MET A 42 42.55 60.85 38.87
CA MET A 42 42.88 61.68 37.71
C MET A 42 42.39 63.14 37.83
N PRO A 43 41.12 63.43 38.17
CA PRO A 43 40.65 64.80 38.41
C PRO A 43 41.39 65.51 39.56
N LYS A 44 41.85 64.77 40.57
CA LYS A 44 42.63 65.31 41.70
C LYS A 44 44.04 65.70 41.26
N LEU A 45 44.69 64.87 40.43
CA LEU A 45 45.98 65.19 39.81
C LEU A 45 45.89 66.40 38.86
N ASP A 46 44.82 66.50 38.07
CA ASP A 46 44.59 67.68 37.21
C ASP A 46 44.45 68.96 38.04
N ASN A 47 43.72 68.92 39.15
CA ASN A 47 43.62 70.04 40.07
C ASN A 47 44.98 70.38 40.71
N ALA A 48 45.75 69.38 41.14
CA ALA A 48 47.09 69.58 41.68
C ALA A 48 48.01 70.28 40.66
N LEU A 49 47.94 69.90 39.36
CA LEU A 49 48.68 70.56 38.28
C LEU A 49 48.28 72.03 38.10
N ILE A 50 46.99 72.34 38.19
CA ILE A 50 46.50 73.73 38.08
C ILE A 50 47.05 74.58 39.23
N TYR A 51 46.95 74.08 40.46
CA TYR A 51 47.39 74.82 41.65
C TYR A 51 48.92 74.95 41.74
N VAL A 52 49.69 73.91 41.38
CA VAL A 52 51.16 74.02 41.36
C VAL A 52 51.64 75.00 40.30
N GLN A 53 50.95 75.09 39.15
CA GLN A 53 51.25 76.08 38.11
C GLN A 53 50.92 77.52 38.60
N ARG A 54 49.82 77.72 39.33
CA ARG A 54 49.46 79.02 39.90
C ARG A 54 50.45 79.47 40.98
N ALA A 55 50.88 78.55 41.84
CA ALA A 55 51.93 78.78 42.82
C ALA A 55 53.25 79.18 42.13
N ASN A 56 53.67 78.41 41.13
CA ASN A 56 54.88 78.68 40.36
C ASN A 56 54.85 80.07 39.69
N ASN A 57 53.73 80.43 39.06
CA ASN A 57 53.54 81.75 38.47
C ASN A 57 53.67 82.87 39.51
N SER A 58 53.14 82.67 40.72
CA SER A 58 53.24 83.65 41.81
C SER A 58 54.69 83.86 42.24
N TYR A 59 55.46 82.78 42.43
CA TYR A 59 56.85 82.85 42.85
C TYR A 59 57.82 83.40 41.78
N ILE A 60 57.53 83.18 40.48
CA ILE A 60 58.31 83.75 39.36
C ILE A 60 58.19 85.28 39.30
N HIS A 61 57.07 85.85 39.75
CA HIS A 61 56.80 87.28 39.67
C HIS A 61 57.24 88.07 40.93
N ILE A 62 57.76 87.40 41.97
CA ILE A 62 58.42 88.05 43.11
C ILE A 62 59.73 88.69 42.62
N SER A 63 60.12 89.86 43.15
CA SER A 63 61.38 90.54 42.79
C SER A 63 62.36 90.62 43.97
N PRO A 64 63.51 89.91 43.93
CA PRO A 64 63.90 88.93 42.90
C PRO A 64 63.09 87.62 42.99
N PRO A 65 62.99 86.83 41.90
CA PRO A 65 62.24 85.58 41.90
C PRO A 65 62.73 84.59 42.96
N ASN A 66 61.81 83.86 43.59
CA ASN A 66 62.14 82.91 44.64
C ASN A 66 62.53 81.54 44.02
N SER A 67 63.81 81.34 43.73
CA SER A 67 64.32 80.14 43.06
C SER A 67 64.05 78.85 43.84
N GLU A 68 64.14 78.86 45.17
CA GLU A 68 63.91 77.68 46.00
C GLU A 68 62.46 77.20 45.90
N ARG A 69 61.50 78.12 45.96
CA ARG A 69 60.07 77.78 45.85
C ARG A 69 59.67 77.37 44.44
N ILE A 70 60.27 77.99 43.42
CA ILE A 70 60.12 77.57 42.02
C ILE A 70 60.62 76.13 41.82
N GLU A 71 61.77 75.78 42.39
CA GLU A 71 62.29 74.40 42.34
C GLU A 71 61.35 73.41 43.04
N LYS A 72 60.79 73.77 44.21
CA LYS A 72 59.76 72.97 44.90
C LYS A 72 58.51 72.76 44.04
N CYS A 73 58.01 73.81 43.38
CA CYS A 73 56.90 73.71 42.42
C CYS A 73 57.24 72.79 41.24
N ASN A 74 58.44 72.91 40.67
CA ASN A 74 58.88 72.07 39.55
C ASN A 74 59.00 70.60 39.96
N SER A 75 59.54 70.33 41.15
CA SER A 75 59.62 68.98 41.73
C SER A 75 58.22 68.38 41.94
N LEU A 76 57.31 69.13 42.58
CA LEU A 76 55.93 68.68 42.79
C LEU A 76 55.20 68.45 41.46
N ARG A 77 55.37 69.35 40.49
CA ARG A 77 54.81 69.19 39.15
C ARG A 77 55.29 67.89 38.49
N ASN A 78 56.58 67.59 38.55
CA ASN A 78 57.13 66.36 37.99
C ASN A 78 56.56 65.12 38.68
N ASN A 79 56.43 65.15 40.01
CA ASN A 79 55.80 64.06 40.78
C ASN A 79 54.33 63.85 40.38
N ILE A 80 53.56 64.93 40.20
CA ILE A 80 52.17 64.85 39.74
C ILE A 80 52.09 64.28 38.32
N ILE A 81 52.99 64.67 37.42
CA ILE A 81 53.06 64.15 36.05
C ILE A 81 53.38 62.64 36.05
N GLU A 82 54.33 62.19 36.87
CA GLU A 82 54.65 60.76 36.98
C GLU A 82 53.49 59.96 37.60
N ALA A 83 52.80 60.49 38.62
CA ALA A 83 51.62 59.84 39.20
C ALA A 83 50.48 59.72 38.17
N ARG A 84 50.26 60.77 37.36
CA ARG A 84 49.28 60.76 36.27
C ARG A 84 49.60 59.72 35.22
N LYS A 85 50.86 59.68 34.78
CA LYS A 85 51.36 58.66 33.86
C LYS A 85 51.13 57.24 34.40
N GLY A 86 51.39 57.02 35.69
CA GLY A 86 51.11 55.74 36.35
C GLY A 86 49.64 55.32 36.25
N CYS A 87 48.71 56.26 36.43
CA CYS A 87 47.28 55.97 36.28
C CYS A 87 46.83 55.71 34.84
N GLU A 88 47.31 56.48 33.87
CA GLU A 88 46.97 56.26 32.47
C GLU A 88 47.51 54.89 31.96
N ILE A 89 48.69 54.47 32.44
CA ILE A 89 49.24 53.13 32.17
C ILE A 89 48.39 52.04 32.85
N SER A 90 48.00 52.21 34.12
CA SER A 90 47.14 51.25 34.84
C SER A 90 45.77 51.07 34.16
N TYR A 91 45.19 52.16 33.65
CA TYR A 91 43.98 52.10 32.82
C TYR A 91 44.22 51.26 31.56
N ALA A 92 45.31 51.54 30.83
CA ALA A 92 45.65 50.79 29.62
C ALA A 92 45.84 49.29 29.91
N ASP A 93 46.50 48.93 31.02
CA ASP A 93 46.70 47.54 31.44
C ASP A 93 45.36 46.83 31.73
N SER A 94 44.44 47.50 32.42
CA SER A 94 43.09 46.99 32.69
C SER A 94 42.30 46.70 31.39
N GLN A 95 42.40 47.60 30.42
CA GLN A 95 41.77 47.40 29.11
C GLN A 95 42.47 46.31 28.29
N TYR A 96 43.80 46.20 28.37
CA TYR A 96 44.55 45.11 27.75
C TYR A 96 44.08 43.74 28.25
N ILE A 97 43.84 43.60 29.56
CA ILE A 97 43.27 42.38 30.15
C ILE A 97 41.87 42.07 29.58
N LYS A 98 41.01 43.09 29.41
CA LYS A 98 39.69 42.89 28.77
C LYS A 98 39.83 42.41 27.33
N ALA A 99 40.78 42.96 26.56
CA ALA A 99 41.06 42.51 25.20
C ALA A 99 41.55 41.05 25.17
N LEU A 100 42.35 40.62 26.16
CA LEU A 100 42.74 39.21 26.31
C LEU A 100 41.53 38.31 26.57
N GLN A 101 40.61 38.71 27.45
CA GLN A 101 39.39 37.95 27.77
C GLN A 101 38.52 37.70 26.54
N LEU A 102 38.37 38.69 25.66
CA LEU A 102 37.64 38.53 24.39
C LEU A 102 38.28 37.50 23.44
N MET A 103 39.57 37.20 23.65
CA MET A 103 40.38 36.27 22.86
C MET A 103 40.55 34.89 23.53
N GLU A 104 40.07 34.71 24.76
CA GLU A 104 40.16 33.46 25.54
C GLU A 104 39.37 32.26 24.99
N PRO A 105 38.15 32.41 24.43
CA PRO A 105 37.36 31.25 24.00
C PRO A 105 38.14 30.28 23.10
N ARG A 106 38.15 28.99 23.42
CA ARG A 106 38.90 28.00 22.61
C ARG A 106 38.38 27.91 21.17
N ASP A 107 37.07 27.99 21.01
CA ASP A 107 36.42 28.04 19.72
C ASP A 107 36.62 29.41 19.07
N ILE A 108 37.32 29.41 17.93
CA ILE A 108 37.65 30.63 17.20
C ILE A 108 36.41 31.39 16.74
N LEU A 109 35.29 30.69 16.48
CA LEU A 109 34.03 31.29 16.06
C LEU A 109 33.30 31.97 17.21
N LYS A 110 33.74 31.78 18.46
CA LYS A 110 33.20 32.46 19.65
C LYS A 110 34.03 33.67 20.10
N LYS A 111 35.28 33.81 19.64
CA LYS A 111 36.14 34.95 19.97
C LYS A 111 35.61 36.27 19.38
N ASP A 112 35.71 37.37 20.11
CA ASP A 112 35.42 38.72 19.61
C ASP A 112 36.70 39.45 19.23
N CYS A 113 37.22 39.09 18.06
CA CYS A 113 38.51 39.57 17.58
C CYS A 113 38.47 41.03 17.13
N VAL A 114 37.31 41.52 16.68
CA VAL A 114 37.14 42.93 16.32
C VAL A 114 36.99 43.80 17.57
N GLY A 115 36.21 43.37 18.57
CA GLY A 115 36.12 44.07 19.86
C GLY A 115 37.49 44.15 20.55
N ALA A 116 38.26 43.06 20.56
CA ALA A 116 39.62 43.07 21.07
C ALA A 116 40.52 44.04 20.29
N LYS A 117 40.41 44.09 18.96
CA LYS A 117 41.17 45.02 18.11
C LYS A 117 40.88 46.47 18.45
N ASP A 118 39.61 46.82 18.61
CA ASP A 118 39.16 48.18 18.92
C ASP A 118 39.73 48.64 20.27
N ILE A 119 39.71 47.77 21.30
CA ILE A 119 40.31 48.06 22.61
C ILE A 119 41.82 48.31 22.47
N ILE A 120 42.55 47.42 21.78
CA ILE A 120 44.01 47.56 21.65
C ILE A 120 44.40 48.82 20.87
N ASN A 121 43.67 49.15 19.79
CA ASN A 121 43.89 50.38 19.03
C ASN A 121 43.64 51.65 19.87
N ASN A 122 42.77 51.59 20.88
CA ASN A 122 42.50 52.72 21.77
C ASN A 122 43.60 52.92 22.83
N ILE A 123 44.23 51.84 23.33
CA ILE A 123 45.23 51.92 24.41
C ILE A 123 46.67 52.00 23.93
N LEU A 124 46.98 51.48 22.74
CA LEU A 124 48.33 51.54 22.18
C LEU A 124 48.90 52.98 22.12
N PRO A 125 48.12 54.02 21.74
CA PRO A 125 48.59 55.40 21.78
C PRO A 125 49.01 55.88 23.19
N ILE A 126 48.40 55.36 24.25
CA ILE A 126 48.74 55.70 25.64
C ILE A 126 50.11 55.13 25.99
N TYR A 127 50.39 53.87 25.66
CA TYR A 127 51.72 53.31 25.90
C TYR A 127 52.81 54.01 25.07
N GLN A 128 52.48 54.41 23.83
CA GLN A 128 53.39 55.13 22.94
C GLN A 128 53.71 56.54 23.46
N SER A 129 52.73 57.29 23.98
CA SER A 129 52.97 58.66 24.50
C SER A 129 53.94 58.68 25.68
N TYR A 130 54.01 57.59 26.44
CA TYR A 130 54.87 57.43 27.61
C TYR A 130 56.11 56.54 27.40
N ASN A 131 56.37 56.08 26.17
CA ASN A 131 57.46 55.15 25.84
C ASN A 131 57.47 53.88 26.72
N HIS A 132 56.29 53.34 27.05
CA HIS A 132 56.14 52.15 27.87
C HIS A 132 56.34 50.87 27.02
N GLN A 133 57.60 50.47 26.84
CA GLN A 133 58.01 49.44 25.88
C GLN A 133 57.29 48.10 26.05
N GLU A 134 57.14 47.61 27.30
CA GLU A 134 56.45 46.34 27.57
C GLU A 134 54.99 46.37 27.09
N GLY A 135 54.27 47.46 27.34
CA GLY A 135 52.88 47.64 26.90
C GLY A 135 52.74 47.71 25.38
N ILE A 136 53.71 48.39 24.72
CA ILE A 136 53.79 48.46 23.25
C ILE A 136 54.00 47.06 22.67
N ASP A 137 54.97 46.31 23.20
CA ASP A 137 55.30 44.96 22.71
C ASP A 137 54.14 43.98 22.93
N ASN A 138 53.49 44.05 24.09
CA ASN A 138 52.30 43.26 24.41
C ASN A 138 51.13 43.57 23.47
N CYS A 139 50.85 44.85 23.21
CA CYS A 139 49.82 45.27 22.26
C CYS A 139 50.11 44.78 20.84
N ASN A 140 51.35 44.91 20.37
CA ASN A 140 51.75 44.46 19.03
C ASN A 140 51.64 42.93 18.90
N ALA A 141 52.06 42.18 19.91
CA ALA A 141 51.94 40.73 19.94
C ALA A 141 50.46 40.28 19.91
N LEU A 142 49.59 40.98 20.65
CA LEU A 142 48.16 40.68 20.65
C LEU A 142 47.48 41.08 19.33
N LEU A 143 47.86 42.21 18.72
CA LEU A 143 47.38 42.61 17.38
C LEU A 143 47.71 41.56 16.33
N ALA A 144 48.89 40.94 16.38
CA ALA A 144 49.24 39.82 15.49
C ALA A 144 48.30 38.61 15.69
N LYS A 145 48.03 38.23 16.94
CA LYS A 145 47.07 37.14 17.26
C LYS A 145 45.64 37.46 16.83
N ILE A 146 45.23 38.72 16.96
CA ILE A 146 43.93 39.21 16.50
C ILE A 146 43.83 39.13 14.97
N ALA A 147 44.88 39.53 14.25
CA ALA A 147 44.94 39.42 12.79
C ALA A 147 44.80 37.97 12.33
N ASP A 148 45.47 37.03 13.00
CA ASP A 148 45.31 35.59 12.75
C ASP A 148 43.90 35.09 13.04
N CYS A 149 43.27 35.55 14.11
CA CYS A 149 41.88 35.20 14.40
C CYS A 149 40.92 35.68 13.28
N VAL A 150 41.02 36.95 12.89
CA VAL A 150 40.19 37.52 11.82
C VAL A 150 40.39 36.76 10.52
N ARG A 151 41.64 36.42 10.19
CA ARG A 151 41.98 35.59 9.02
C ARG A 151 41.33 34.22 9.08
N ASN A 152 41.35 33.53 10.22
CA ASN A 152 40.77 32.19 10.34
C ASN A 152 39.23 32.22 10.28
N ILE A 153 38.58 33.20 10.88
CA ILE A 153 37.12 33.39 10.75
C ILE A 153 36.77 33.64 9.27
N ARG A 154 37.57 34.47 8.58
CA ARG A 154 37.41 34.71 7.14
C ARG A 154 37.55 33.44 6.32
N ILE A 155 38.57 32.61 6.56
CA ILE A 155 38.75 31.33 5.85
C ILE A 155 37.52 30.43 6.03
N HIS A 156 36.95 30.38 7.25
CA HIS A 156 35.75 29.58 7.49
C HIS A 156 34.52 30.15 6.76
N ALA A 157 34.37 31.48 6.73
CA ALA A 157 33.32 32.15 5.98
C ALA A 157 33.45 31.92 4.46
N ASP A 158 34.67 32.02 3.91
CA ASP A 158 34.96 31.75 2.50
C ASP A 158 34.64 30.27 2.15
N LEU A 159 34.96 29.31 3.02
CA LEU A 159 34.59 27.90 2.81
C LEU A 159 33.07 27.68 2.75
N LEU A 160 32.30 28.34 3.61
CA LEU A 160 30.84 28.26 3.60
C LEU A 160 30.26 28.93 2.35
N TYR A 161 30.85 30.05 1.93
CA TYR A 161 30.50 30.72 0.69
C TYR A 161 30.73 29.80 -0.52
N ASP A 162 31.90 29.16 -0.63
CA ASP A 162 32.22 28.26 -1.74
C ASP A 162 31.26 27.05 -1.81
N LYS A 163 30.94 26.47 -0.65
CA LYS A 163 29.92 25.40 -0.55
C LYS A 163 28.55 25.87 -1.02
N ALA A 164 28.20 27.13 -0.75
CA ALA A 164 26.94 27.69 -1.24
C ALA A 164 26.93 27.89 -2.76
N ILE A 165 28.07 28.31 -3.34
CA ILE A 165 28.22 28.42 -4.80
C ILE A 165 28.09 27.04 -5.47
N GLU A 166 28.70 26.01 -4.90
CA GLU A 166 28.60 24.63 -5.41
C GLU A 166 27.17 24.10 -5.35
N ALA A 167 26.49 24.32 -4.22
CA ALA A 167 25.07 23.98 -4.07
C ALA A 167 24.22 24.73 -5.09
N PHE A 168 24.43 26.04 -5.26
CA PHE A 168 23.68 26.84 -6.22
C PHE A 168 23.94 26.40 -7.67
N GLY A 169 25.19 26.12 -8.05
CA GLY A 169 25.56 25.67 -9.40
C GLY A 169 24.95 24.32 -9.79
N SER A 170 24.55 23.52 -8.81
CA SER A 170 23.85 22.24 -8.99
C SER A 170 22.35 22.32 -8.71
N ALA A 171 21.82 23.52 -8.42
CA ALA A 171 20.43 23.70 -8.05
C ALA A 171 19.49 23.62 -9.26
N ASN A 172 18.36 22.96 -9.06
CA ASN A 172 17.29 22.89 -10.03
C ASN A 172 15.94 22.70 -9.31
N CYS A 173 14.86 22.66 -10.08
CA CYS A 173 13.50 22.54 -9.55
C CYS A 173 13.15 21.21 -8.89
N SER A 174 14.05 20.25 -8.92
CA SER A 174 13.82 18.91 -8.38
C SER A 174 14.68 18.59 -7.15
N ASN A 175 15.57 19.51 -6.72
CA ASN A 175 16.45 19.29 -5.58
C ASN A 175 16.41 20.45 -4.57
N GLU A 176 16.83 20.17 -3.34
CA GLU A 176 16.82 21.13 -2.22
C GLU A 176 18.02 22.10 -2.24
N ASN A 177 18.83 22.06 -3.29
CA ASN A 177 20.13 22.74 -3.32
C ASN A 177 20.01 24.27 -3.27
N TYR A 178 18.89 24.85 -3.73
CA TYR A 178 18.60 26.27 -3.51
C TYR A 178 18.50 26.61 -2.01
N LEU A 179 17.85 25.77 -1.21
CA LEU A 179 17.72 25.99 0.23
C LEU A 179 19.06 25.82 0.95
N ILE A 180 19.83 24.80 0.56
CA ILE A 180 21.19 24.55 1.07
C ILE A 180 22.10 25.75 0.77
N ALA A 181 22.05 26.28 -0.46
CA ALA A 181 22.84 27.46 -0.85
C ALA A 181 22.48 28.69 0.00
N ILE A 182 21.18 28.96 0.19
CA ILE A 182 20.71 30.09 1.03
C ILE A 182 21.17 29.93 2.48
N GLU A 183 21.06 28.72 3.05
CA GLU A 183 21.48 28.44 4.43
C GLU A 183 22.98 28.72 4.60
N LYS A 184 23.82 28.18 3.72
CA LYS A 184 25.27 28.35 3.78
C LYS A 184 25.70 29.81 3.55
N LEU A 185 25.01 30.55 2.68
CA LEU A 185 25.25 31.99 2.52
C LEU A 185 24.87 32.79 3.78
N ARG A 186 23.81 32.42 4.49
CA ARG A 186 23.45 33.08 5.75
C ARG A 186 24.49 32.83 6.84
N GLU A 187 25.00 31.61 6.94
CA GLU A 187 26.10 31.29 7.86
C GLU A 187 27.37 32.07 7.51
N ALA A 188 27.78 32.07 6.23
CA ALA A 188 28.94 32.84 5.75
C ALA A 188 28.78 34.34 6.02
N LYS A 189 27.61 34.90 5.72
CA LYS A 189 27.27 36.31 5.97
C LYS A 189 27.46 36.68 7.43
N GLY A 190 26.92 35.89 8.36
CA GLY A 190 27.04 36.16 9.80
C GLY A 190 28.50 36.18 10.28
N LEU A 191 29.36 35.36 9.69
CA LEU A 191 30.80 35.37 9.98
C LEU A 191 31.51 36.59 9.39
N TYR A 192 31.15 37.01 8.16
CA TYR A 192 31.67 38.24 7.56
C TYR A 192 31.25 39.49 8.33
N GLU A 193 30.00 39.55 8.81
CA GLU A 193 29.51 40.62 9.69
C GLU A 193 30.33 40.68 10.99
N LYS A 194 30.62 39.53 11.60
CA LYS A 194 31.41 39.43 12.83
C LYS A 194 32.81 40.03 12.70
N ILE A 195 33.43 39.92 11.53
CA ILE A 195 34.75 40.50 11.24
C ILE A 195 34.68 41.88 10.56
N ARG A 196 33.48 42.47 10.46
CA ARG A 196 33.22 43.75 9.78
C ARG A 196 33.71 43.78 8.32
N TYR A 197 33.60 42.67 7.59
CA TYR A 197 33.97 42.58 6.18
C TYR A 197 32.77 42.91 5.27
N GLN A 198 32.39 44.19 5.21
CA GLN A 198 31.14 44.65 4.60
C GLN A 198 30.96 44.23 3.13
N GLU A 199 32.01 44.33 2.31
CA GLU A 199 31.94 43.96 0.89
C GLU A 199 31.43 42.52 0.68
N ARG A 200 31.89 41.57 1.51
CA ARG A 200 31.45 40.17 1.43
C ARG A 200 30.04 39.95 1.99
N VAL A 201 29.63 40.75 2.98
CA VAL A 201 28.24 40.76 3.47
C VAL A 201 27.30 41.16 2.33
N ASP A 202 27.62 42.25 1.63
CA ASP A 202 26.83 42.75 0.51
C ASP A 202 26.76 41.71 -0.64
N TYR A 203 27.87 41.02 -0.93
CA TYR A 203 27.88 39.92 -1.90
C TYR A 203 26.97 38.76 -1.49
N CYS A 204 26.99 38.35 -0.22
CA CYS A 204 26.11 37.29 0.27
C CYS A 204 24.64 37.70 0.16
N GLU A 205 24.29 38.95 0.50
CA GLU A 205 22.92 39.47 0.38
C GLU A 205 22.44 39.49 -1.07
N HIS A 206 23.29 39.96 -1.98
CA HIS A 206 22.99 39.99 -3.41
C HIS A 206 22.72 38.59 -3.95
N LEU A 207 23.58 37.62 -3.61
CA LEU A 207 23.44 36.26 -4.10
C LEU A 207 22.23 35.54 -3.48
N ILE A 208 21.96 35.74 -2.18
CA ILE A 208 20.73 35.25 -1.54
C ILE A 208 19.50 35.79 -2.29
N LYS A 209 19.51 37.07 -2.67
CA LYS A 209 18.40 37.66 -3.42
C LYS A 209 18.23 37.00 -4.80
N GLN A 210 19.31 36.83 -5.56
CA GLN A 210 19.29 36.15 -6.86
C GLN A 210 18.76 34.72 -6.75
N ILE A 211 19.27 33.94 -5.79
CA ILE A 211 18.83 32.56 -5.56
C ILE A 211 17.33 32.51 -5.25
N ASN A 212 16.83 33.44 -4.42
CA ASN A 212 15.40 33.50 -4.13
C ASN A 212 14.55 33.85 -5.36
N GLU A 213 15.02 34.74 -6.24
CA GLU A 213 14.33 35.06 -7.49
C GLU A 213 14.26 33.84 -8.42
N GLU A 214 15.35 33.10 -8.58
CA GLU A 214 15.38 31.85 -9.36
C GLU A 214 14.48 30.76 -8.75
N LEU A 215 14.54 30.57 -7.43
CA LEU A 215 13.67 29.64 -6.71
C LEU A 215 12.18 29.99 -6.90
N GLN A 216 11.82 31.26 -6.90
CA GLN A 216 10.43 31.69 -7.15
C GLN A 216 9.99 31.42 -8.59
N GLY A 217 10.85 31.66 -9.58
CA GLY A 217 10.57 31.32 -10.97
C GLY A 217 10.36 29.81 -11.16
N CYS A 218 11.20 29.03 -10.49
CA CYS A 218 11.11 27.58 -10.46
C CYS A 218 9.82 27.05 -9.81
N ILE A 219 9.44 27.56 -8.64
CA ILE A 219 8.18 27.23 -7.96
C ILE A 219 6.99 27.54 -8.88
N SER A 220 6.99 28.71 -9.53
CA SER A 220 5.89 29.14 -10.41
C SER A 220 5.71 28.22 -11.61
N GLU A 221 6.82 27.77 -12.23
CA GLU A 221 6.78 26.84 -13.36
C GLU A 221 6.29 25.45 -12.95
N MET A 222 6.74 24.96 -11.78
CA MET A 222 6.25 23.69 -11.21
C MET A 222 4.75 23.75 -10.88
N GLU A 223 4.28 24.84 -10.27
CA GLU A 223 2.85 25.03 -9.98
C GLU A 223 2.03 24.94 -11.28
N LYS A 224 2.48 25.61 -12.33
CA LYS A 224 1.83 25.58 -13.64
C LYS A 224 1.82 24.17 -14.25
N GLN A 225 2.94 23.45 -14.22
CA GLN A 225 3.02 22.08 -14.73
C GLN A 225 2.11 21.11 -13.95
N ALA A 226 2.02 21.27 -12.63
CA ALA A 226 1.14 20.45 -11.80
C ALA A 226 -0.34 20.68 -12.14
N GLU A 227 -0.74 21.94 -12.32
CA GLU A 227 -2.10 22.32 -12.74
C GLU A 227 -2.41 21.83 -14.16
N ASP A 228 -1.47 21.95 -15.11
CA ASP A 228 -1.64 21.44 -16.48
C ASP A 228 -1.87 19.92 -16.48
N TYR A 229 -1.10 19.16 -15.68
CA TYR A 229 -1.33 17.73 -15.52
C TYR A 229 -2.67 17.39 -14.87
N TYR A 230 -3.06 18.12 -13.83
CA TYR A 230 -4.37 17.94 -13.19
C TYR A 230 -5.52 18.22 -14.16
N TYR A 231 -5.42 19.30 -14.95
CA TYR A 231 -6.42 19.66 -15.95
C TYR A 231 -6.51 18.61 -17.07
N ASN A 232 -5.38 18.12 -17.56
CA ASN A 232 -5.36 17.04 -18.55
C ASN A 232 -6.05 15.78 -18.02
N ALA A 233 -5.73 15.35 -16.80
CA ALA A 233 -6.39 14.21 -16.17
C ALA A 233 -7.92 14.38 -16.09
N LYS A 234 -8.37 15.57 -15.69
CA LYS A 234 -9.80 15.91 -15.63
C LYS A 234 -10.46 15.82 -17.01
N THR A 235 -9.81 16.31 -18.05
CA THR A 235 -10.29 16.20 -19.44
C THR A 235 -10.42 14.75 -19.89
N TYR A 236 -9.40 13.92 -19.63
CA TYR A 236 -9.45 12.49 -19.97
C TYR A 236 -10.57 11.75 -19.24
N LYS A 237 -10.79 12.08 -17.95
CA LYS A 237 -11.95 11.57 -17.20
C LYS A 237 -13.27 11.96 -17.84
N ILE A 238 -13.49 13.24 -18.16
CA ILE A 238 -14.75 13.73 -18.75
C ILE A 238 -15.04 13.04 -20.09
N LEU A 239 -14.00 12.80 -20.88
CA LEU A 239 -14.14 12.12 -22.16
C LEU A 239 -14.27 10.60 -22.02
N GLU A 240 -14.12 10.06 -20.80
CA GLU A 240 -14.01 8.63 -20.49
C GLU A 240 -13.01 7.89 -21.42
N ARG A 241 -11.95 8.59 -21.81
CA ARG A 241 -10.94 8.10 -22.75
C ARG A 241 -9.63 7.93 -22.03
N ASN A 242 -8.98 6.78 -22.28
CA ASN A 242 -7.63 6.49 -21.79
C ASN A 242 -7.48 6.83 -20.29
N LEU A 243 -8.35 6.24 -19.46
CA LEU A 243 -8.42 6.50 -18.03
C LEU A 243 -7.10 6.16 -17.30
N THR A 244 -6.33 5.20 -17.82
CA THR A 244 -4.98 4.90 -17.36
C THR A 244 -4.04 6.10 -17.52
N LEU A 245 -4.05 6.78 -18.68
CA LEU A 245 -3.26 7.98 -18.90
C LEU A 245 -3.72 9.15 -18.01
N ALA A 246 -5.02 9.25 -17.73
CA ALA A 246 -5.55 10.22 -16.77
C ALA A 246 -4.95 10.01 -15.37
N MET A 247 -4.86 8.76 -14.91
CA MET A 247 -4.24 8.40 -13.64
C MET A 247 -2.73 8.69 -13.62
N GLU A 248 -2.02 8.48 -14.74
CA GLU A 248 -0.60 8.86 -14.86
C GLU A 248 -0.39 10.37 -14.71
N TYR A 249 -1.24 11.18 -15.34
CA TYR A 249 -1.20 12.64 -15.18
C TYR A 249 -1.44 13.08 -13.73
N LEU A 250 -2.40 12.47 -13.03
CA LEU A 250 -2.61 12.75 -11.61
C LEU A 250 -1.40 12.41 -10.76
N ASN A 251 -0.78 11.25 -11.00
CA ASN A 251 0.43 10.86 -10.30
C ASN A 251 1.58 11.85 -10.51
N ARG A 252 1.73 12.40 -11.73
CA ARG A 252 2.72 13.45 -12.01
C ARG A 252 2.40 14.74 -11.26
N SER A 253 1.14 15.18 -11.29
CA SER A 253 0.69 16.37 -10.56
C SER A 253 0.94 16.24 -9.04
N ILE A 254 0.58 15.09 -8.44
CA ILE A 254 0.82 14.79 -7.03
C ILE A 254 2.30 14.89 -6.67
N ARG A 255 3.19 14.28 -7.47
CA ARG A 255 4.64 14.32 -7.23
C ARG A 255 5.17 15.76 -7.25
N ILE A 256 4.69 16.59 -8.19
CA ILE A 256 5.12 17.99 -8.26
C ILE A 256 4.66 18.76 -7.01
N TYR A 257 3.40 18.61 -6.58
CA TYR A 257 2.93 19.26 -5.36
C TYR A 257 3.65 18.77 -4.09
N GLN A 258 4.06 17.50 -4.04
CA GLN A 258 4.89 16.97 -2.95
C GLN A 258 6.28 17.63 -2.92
N ASN A 259 6.90 17.81 -4.09
CA ASN A 259 8.17 18.52 -4.18
C ASN A 259 8.03 19.99 -3.77
N LEU A 260 6.97 20.66 -4.24
CA LEU A 260 6.66 22.04 -3.85
C LEU A 260 6.42 22.19 -2.34
N TYR A 261 5.79 21.19 -1.72
CA TYR A 261 5.61 21.13 -0.27
C TYR A 261 6.94 21.09 0.49
N ASN A 262 7.91 20.31 0.01
CA ASN A 262 9.24 20.20 0.64
C ASN A 262 10.10 21.46 0.40
N LEU A 263 9.93 22.14 -0.73
CA LEU A 263 10.69 23.34 -1.09
C LEU A 263 10.24 24.61 -0.36
N THR A 264 9.04 24.63 0.21
CA THR A 264 8.46 25.84 0.82
C THR A 264 8.51 25.83 2.35
N ASN A 265 8.94 26.94 2.94
CA ASN A 265 8.84 27.20 4.38
C ASN A 265 7.58 28.00 4.76
N ASN A 266 6.73 28.34 3.79
CA ASN A 266 5.50 29.10 4.04
C ASN A 266 4.35 28.16 4.39
N LYS A 267 3.94 28.19 5.66
CA LYS A 267 2.86 27.34 6.21
C LYS A 267 1.54 27.43 5.41
N LEU A 268 1.20 28.59 4.86
CA LEU A 268 -0.02 28.76 4.06
C LEU A 268 0.09 28.01 2.73
N LYS A 269 1.24 28.13 2.05
CA LYS A 269 1.53 27.40 0.80
C LYS A 269 1.61 25.90 1.02
N MET A 270 2.19 25.45 2.13
CA MET A 270 2.20 24.03 2.50
C MET A 270 0.77 23.47 2.60
N GLN A 271 -0.16 24.21 3.22
CA GLN A 271 -1.56 23.82 3.32
C GLN A 271 -2.25 23.79 1.95
N GLU A 272 -1.97 24.77 1.09
CA GLU A 272 -2.48 24.83 -0.29
C GLU A 272 -2.06 23.59 -1.09
N TYR A 273 -0.78 23.21 -1.07
CA TYR A 273 -0.29 22.03 -1.80
C TYR A 273 -0.85 20.71 -1.25
N LEU A 274 -1.00 20.58 0.07
CA LEU A 274 -1.68 19.41 0.65
C LEU A 274 -3.15 19.31 0.20
N ALA A 275 -3.85 20.45 0.10
CA ALA A 275 -5.21 20.47 -0.43
C ALA A 275 -5.25 20.02 -1.89
N ARG A 276 -4.32 20.50 -2.73
CA ARG A 276 -4.21 20.07 -4.14
C ARG A 276 -3.89 18.58 -4.29
N ILE A 277 -3.00 18.03 -3.47
CA ILE A 277 -2.72 16.58 -3.44
C ILE A 277 -3.99 15.80 -3.09
N LYS A 278 -4.78 16.29 -2.13
CA LYS A 278 -6.06 15.67 -1.75
C LYS A 278 -7.07 15.71 -2.90
N GLU A 279 -7.19 16.83 -3.60
CA GLU A 279 -8.04 16.95 -4.80
C GLU A 279 -7.63 15.95 -5.89
N CYS A 280 -6.33 15.82 -6.16
CA CYS A 280 -5.81 14.85 -7.12
C CYS A 280 -6.17 13.41 -6.73
N ASN A 281 -6.03 13.05 -5.44
CA ASN A 281 -6.36 11.72 -4.94
C ASN A 281 -7.86 11.41 -5.00
N ILE A 282 -8.72 12.39 -4.75
CA ILE A 282 -10.17 12.25 -4.93
C ILE A 282 -10.47 11.92 -6.39
N LEU A 283 -9.94 12.71 -7.32
CA LEU A 283 -10.15 12.51 -8.75
C LEU A 283 -9.57 11.16 -9.24
N TYR A 284 -8.45 10.72 -8.67
CA TYR A 284 -7.84 9.42 -8.96
C TYR A 284 -8.78 8.28 -8.58
N ASN A 285 -9.36 8.33 -7.38
CA ASN A 285 -10.30 7.30 -6.91
C ASN A 285 -11.60 7.29 -7.73
N GLU A 286 -12.11 8.46 -8.13
CA GLU A 286 -13.27 8.53 -9.02
C GLU A 286 -12.98 7.87 -10.38
N ILE A 287 -11.79 8.06 -10.95
CA ILE A 287 -11.38 7.41 -12.21
C ILE A 287 -11.26 5.89 -12.01
N LEU A 288 -10.65 5.47 -10.91
CA LEU A 288 -10.49 4.05 -10.56
C LEU A 288 -11.86 3.35 -10.47
N GLU A 289 -12.84 4.01 -9.86
CA GLU A 289 -14.20 3.51 -9.77
C GLU A 289 -14.82 3.31 -11.16
N ILE A 290 -14.71 4.29 -12.06
CA ILE A 290 -15.19 4.18 -13.45
C ILE A 290 -14.54 2.98 -14.17
N ILE A 291 -13.24 2.76 -13.98
CA ILE A 291 -12.54 1.60 -14.57
C ILE A 291 -13.15 0.29 -14.08
N TYR A 292 -13.36 0.13 -12.77
CA TYR A 292 -13.97 -1.09 -12.23
C TYR A 292 -15.41 -1.29 -12.69
N GLN A 293 -16.20 -0.20 -12.77
CA GLN A 293 -17.55 -0.25 -13.33
C GLN A 293 -17.53 -0.78 -14.77
N ASN A 294 -16.62 -0.29 -15.61
CA ASN A 294 -16.50 -0.75 -17.00
C ASN A 294 -16.12 -2.23 -17.11
N ILE A 295 -15.19 -2.70 -16.28
CA ILE A 295 -14.77 -4.12 -16.25
C ILE A 295 -15.94 -5.01 -15.80
N ASP A 296 -16.65 -4.65 -14.74
CA ASP A 296 -17.79 -5.43 -14.27
C ASP A 296 -18.88 -5.53 -15.35
N VAL A 297 -19.16 -4.42 -16.03
CA VAL A 297 -20.14 -4.37 -17.12
C VAL A 297 -19.70 -5.22 -18.33
N GLU A 298 -18.42 -5.19 -18.69
CA GLU A 298 -17.88 -6.04 -19.77
C GLU A 298 -18.00 -7.52 -19.41
N ASN A 299 -17.63 -7.92 -18.19
CA ASN A 299 -17.83 -9.28 -17.70
C ASN A 299 -19.31 -9.71 -17.72
N ALA A 300 -20.24 -8.79 -17.40
CA ALA A 300 -21.67 -9.07 -17.46
C ALA A 300 -22.14 -9.32 -18.91
N TRP A 301 -21.57 -8.62 -19.90
CA TRP A 301 -21.82 -8.91 -21.31
C TRP A 301 -21.29 -10.28 -21.73
N ASP A 302 -20.08 -10.65 -21.30
CA ASP A 302 -19.52 -11.98 -21.55
C ASP A 302 -20.41 -13.10 -20.97
N MET A 303 -20.97 -12.87 -19.77
CA MET A 303 -21.94 -13.77 -19.14
C MET A 303 -23.21 -13.94 -19.97
N VAL A 304 -23.76 -12.85 -20.53
CA VAL A 304 -24.93 -12.92 -21.43
C VAL A 304 -24.62 -13.76 -22.68
N GLU A 305 -23.46 -13.56 -23.29
CA GLU A 305 -23.06 -14.34 -24.46
C GLU A 305 -22.78 -15.82 -24.13
N GLU A 306 -22.20 -16.12 -22.95
CA GLU A 306 -22.08 -17.50 -22.48
C GLU A 306 -23.46 -18.15 -22.30
N ALA A 307 -24.43 -17.47 -21.68
CA ALA A 307 -25.77 -18.02 -21.48
C ALA A 307 -26.46 -18.32 -22.83
N LYS A 308 -26.36 -17.42 -23.81
CA LYS A 308 -26.86 -17.66 -25.18
C LYS A 308 -26.22 -18.88 -25.82
N TYR A 309 -24.90 -19.03 -25.68
CA TYR A 309 -24.18 -20.20 -26.19
C TYR A 309 -24.65 -21.49 -25.52
N ARG A 310 -24.84 -21.49 -24.19
CA ARG A 310 -25.36 -22.63 -23.43
C ARG A 310 -26.75 -23.02 -23.89
N ILE A 311 -27.66 -22.06 -24.06
CA ILE A 311 -29.02 -22.31 -24.57
C ILE A 311 -28.97 -22.96 -25.96
N ALA A 312 -28.09 -22.47 -26.84
CA ALA A 312 -27.97 -22.99 -28.21
C ALA A 312 -27.43 -24.42 -28.26
N SER A 313 -26.51 -24.76 -27.35
CA SER A 313 -25.79 -26.03 -27.28
C SER A 313 -26.33 -27.03 -26.26
N ALA A 314 -27.38 -26.67 -25.51
CA ALA A 314 -27.96 -27.48 -24.45
C ALA A 314 -28.37 -28.88 -24.92
N THR A 315 -28.05 -29.86 -24.08
CA THR A 315 -28.46 -31.27 -24.28
C THR A 315 -29.15 -31.86 -23.05
N SER A 316 -29.08 -31.15 -21.93
CA SER A 316 -29.67 -31.52 -20.64
C SER A 316 -30.44 -30.33 -20.04
N ILE A 317 -31.31 -30.63 -19.06
CA ILE A 317 -32.03 -29.58 -18.32
C ILE A 317 -31.10 -28.70 -17.46
N ASP A 318 -29.98 -29.26 -17.01
CA ASP A 318 -29.02 -28.55 -16.18
C ASP A 318 -28.26 -27.48 -16.97
N ASP A 319 -28.07 -27.66 -18.28
CA ASP A 319 -27.52 -26.62 -19.16
C ASP A 319 -28.41 -25.36 -19.18
N TYR A 320 -29.73 -25.55 -19.24
CA TYR A 320 -30.70 -24.44 -19.20
C TYR A 320 -30.76 -23.77 -17.83
N ARG A 321 -30.68 -24.54 -16.74
CA ARG A 321 -30.63 -23.99 -15.38
C ARG A 321 -29.37 -23.16 -15.16
N TYR A 322 -28.23 -23.67 -15.61
CA TYR A 322 -26.97 -22.94 -15.53
C TYR A 322 -27.01 -21.63 -16.33
N ALA A 323 -27.57 -21.64 -17.54
CA ALA A 323 -27.78 -20.42 -18.32
C ALA A 323 -28.65 -19.40 -17.58
N LYS A 324 -29.69 -19.86 -16.87
CA LYS A 324 -30.54 -18.99 -16.05
C LYS A 324 -29.76 -18.35 -14.90
N ASP A 325 -28.98 -19.12 -14.15
CA ASP A 325 -28.17 -18.62 -13.05
C ASP A 325 -27.15 -17.55 -13.52
N ILE A 326 -26.54 -17.76 -14.69
CA ILE A 326 -25.63 -16.78 -15.29
C ILE A 326 -26.37 -15.47 -15.60
N ILE A 327 -27.55 -15.53 -16.23
CA ILE A 327 -28.34 -14.35 -16.59
C ILE A 327 -28.80 -13.58 -15.36
N GLU A 328 -29.23 -14.25 -14.29
CA GLU A 328 -29.60 -13.58 -13.03
C GLU A 328 -28.43 -12.83 -12.40
N ASN A 329 -27.21 -13.35 -12.54
CA ASN A 329 -26.01 -12.68 -12.04
C ASN A 329 -25.61 -11.50 -12.94
N ALA A 330 -25.69 -11.64 -14.27
CA ALA A 330 -25.45 -10.54 -15.20
C ALA A 330 -26.45 -9.38 -14.97
N SER A 331 -27.75 -9.70 -14.78
CA SER A 331 -28.79 -8.69 -14.50
C SER A 331 -28.46 -7.85 -13.26
N LYS A 332 -28.05 -8.48 -12.16
CA LYS A 332 -27.67 -7.76 -10.92
C LYS A 332 -26.53 -6.77 -11.16
N ILE A 333 -25.57 -7.11 -12.02
CA ILE A 333 -24.45 -6.21 -12.36
C ILE A 333 -24.96 -5.03 -13.20
N PHE A 334 -25.79 -5.28 -14.22
CA PHE A 334 -26.36 -4.20 -15.01
C PHE A 334 -27.29 -3.29 -14.20
N GLU A 335 -28.11 -3.85 -13.31
CA GLU A 335 -28.95 -3.09 -12.36
C GLU A 335 -28.11 -2.21 -11.44
N LYS A 336 -27.04 -2.77 -10.84
CA LYS A 336 -26.12 -2.03 -9.98
C LYS A 336 -25.57 -0.76 -10.65
N TYR A 337 -25.34 -0.82 -11.96
CA TYR A 337 -24.79 0.29 -12.75
C TYR A 337 -25.81 0.99 -13.66
N ASN A 338 -27.11 0.73 -13.47
CA ASN A 338 -28.22 1.29 -14.26
C ASN A 338 -28.03 1.15 -15.78
N ARG A 339 -27.51 0.00 -16.23
CA ARG A 339 -27.29 -0.33 -17.65
C ARG A 339 -28.53 -0.97 -18.25
N TYR A 340 -29.51 -0.13 -18.60
CA TYR A 340 -30.80 -0.56 -19.15
C TYR A 340 -30.69 -1.42 -20.41
N ASP A 341 -29.68 -1.16 -21.24
CA ASP A 341 -29.38 -1.97 -22.42
C ASP A 341 -29.03 -3.42 -22.10
N GLY A 342 -28.24 -3.64 -21.04
CA GLY A 342 -27.91 -4.98 -20.56
C GLY A 342 -29.08 -5.65 -19.82
N ILE A 343 -29.86 -4.88 -19.05
CA ILE A 343 -31.07 -5.37 -18.38
C ILE A 343 -32.08 -5.90 -19.41
N ASP A 344 -32.40 -5.09 -20.42
CA ASP A 344 -33.32 -5.48 -21.50
C ASP A 344 -32.87 -6.76 -22.21
N GLU A 345 -31.56 -6.93 -22.40
CA GLU A 345 -31.03 -8.14 -23.04
C GLU A 345 -31.12 -9.37 -22.12
N CYS A 346 -30.82 -9.22 -20.83
CA CYS A 346 -31.04 -10.27 -19.83
C CYS A 346 -32.52 -10.71 -19.77
N GLU A 347 -33.46 -9.76 -19.81
CA GLU A 347 -34.90 -10.05 -19.83
C GLU A 347 -35.29 -10.89 -21.05
N ARG A 348 -34.81 -10.54 -22.26
CA ARG A 348 -35.09 -11.33 -23.49
C ARG A 348 -34.55 -12.76 -23.40
N VAL A 349 -33.34 -12.93 -22.86
CA VAL A 349 -32.77 -14.26 -22.69
C VAL A 349 -33.55 -15.04 -21.64
N ASN A 350 -33.99 -14.40 -20.56
CA ASN A 350 -34.81 -15.03 -19.54
C ASN A 350 -36.20 -15.42 -20.05
N ASP A 351 -36.87 -14.59 -20.86
CA ASP A 351 -38.14 -14.93 -21.52
C ASP A 351 -38.00 -16.19 -22.38
N THR A 352 -36.88 -16.29 -23.12
CA THR A 352 -36.56 -17.48 -23.92
C THR A 352 -36.42 -18.73 -23.04
N LEU A 353 -35.73 -18.60 -21.90
CA LEU A 353 -35.57 -19.69 -20.93
C LEU A 353 -36.92 -20.09 -20.31
N GLU A 354 -37.77 -19.13 -19.97
CA GLU A 354 -39.11 -19.39 -19.43
C GLU A 354 -40.00 -20.14 -20.41
N GLU A 355 -39.97 -19.77 -21.70
CA GLU A 355 -40.64 -20.53 -22.75
C GLU A 355 -40.12 -21.98 -22.82
N ILE A 356 -38.80 -22.17 -22.79
CA ILE A 356 -38.18 -23.50 -22.81
C ILE A 356 -38.63 -24.33 -21.60
N PHE A 357 -38.59 -23.78 -20.38
CA PHE A 357 -39.02 -24.49 -19.18
C PHE A 357 -40.50 -24.86 -19.23
N SER A 358 -41.36 -23.98 -19.74
CA SER A 358 -42.78 -24.28 -19.95
C SER A 358 -43.00 -25.45 -20.92
N LEU A 359 -42.22 -25.52 -22.01
CA LEU A 359 -42.26 -26.65 -22.95
C LEU A 359 -41.80 -27.95 -22.30
N ILE A 360 -40.76 -27.91 -21.46
CA ILE A 360 -40.25 -29.07 -20.72
C ILE A 360 -41.31 -29.59 -19.74
N ASP A 361 -41.96 -28.71 -18.99
CA ASP A 361 -43.02 -29.08 -18.06
C ASP A 361 -44.22 -29.72 -18.76
N LEU A 362 -44.61 -29.17 -19.92
CA LEU A 362 -45.67 -29.77 -20.73
C LEU A 362 -45.27 -31.15 -21.29
N ALA A 363 -44.00 -31.31 -21.70
CA ALA A 363 -43.46 -32.59 -22.16
C ALA A 363 -43.48 -33.65 -21.05
N ASN A 364 -43.09 -33.27 -19.83
CA ASN A 364 -43.16 -34.11 -18.63
C ASN A 364 -44.60 -34.56 -18.34
N GLN A 365 -45.58 -33.65 -18.42
CA GLN A 365 -46.99 -33.99 -18.23
C GLN A 365 -47.48 -35.03 -19.24
N TYR A 366 -47.11 -34.88 -20.52
CA TYR A 366 -47.48 -35.86 -21.54
C TYR A 366 -46.78 -37.20 -21.35
N TYR A 367 -45.51 -37.20 -20.93
CA TYR A 367 -44.77 -38.41 -20.61
C TYR A 367 -45.48 -39.20 -19.49
N ASN A 368 -45.82 -38.52 -18.40
CA ASN A 368 -46.50 -39.12 -17.26
C ASN A 368 -47.89 -39.66 -17.61
N LYS A 369 -48.64 -38.97 -18.49
CA LYS A 369 -49.91 -39.48 -19.02
C LYS A 369 -49.71 -40.76 -19.83
N SER A 370 -48.70 -40.78 -20.70
CA SER A 370 -48.34 -41.97 -21.48
C SER A 370 -48.02 -43.16 -20.57
N ASP A 371 -47.15 -42.96 -19.58
CA ASP A 371 -46.79 -44.01 -18.62
C ASP A 371 -48.02 -44.52 -17.85
N GLY A 372 -48.93 -43.61 -17.45
CA GLY A 372 -50.20 -43.96 -16.82
C GLY A 372 -51.07 -44.87 -17.69
N TYR A 373 -51.27 -44.53 -18.97
CA TYR A 373 -52.04 -45.36 -19.91
C TYR A 373 -51.35 -46.69 -20.22
N TYR A 374 -50.03 -46.69 -20.32
CA TYR A 374 -49.24 -47.91 -20.51
C TYR A 374 -49.48 -48.92 -19.37
N ARG A 375 -49.50 -48.46 -18.12
CA ARG A 375 -49.70 -49.31 -16.92
C ARG A 375 -51.07 -50.00 -16.84
N ILE A 376 -52.06 -49.52 -17.60
CA ILE A 376 -53.41 -50.10 -17.66
C ILE A 376 -53.69 -50.78 -19.03
N ALA A 377 -52.66 -51.00 -19.84
CA ALA A 377 -52.73 -51.60 -21.18
C ALA A 377 -53.62 -50.87 -22.20
N GLU A 378 -53.76 -49.54 -22.04
CA GLU A 378 -54.40 -48.63 -22.99
C GLU A 378 -53.36 -48.08 -23.98
N TYR A 379 -52.77 -48.97 -24.79
CA TYR A 379 -51.56 -48.68 -25.57
C TYR A 379 -51.72 -47.65 -26.68
N GLU A 380 -52.91 -47.48 -27.25
CA GLU A 380 -53.17 -46.44 -28.27
C GLU A 380 -53.06 -45.04 -27.65
N ASN A 381 -53.71 -44.83 -26.50
CA ASN A 381 -53.60 -43.58 -25.74
C ASN A 381 -52.18 -43.36 -25.23
N ALA A 382 -51.51 -44.41 -24.74
CA ALA A 382 -50.11 -44.34 -24.32
C ALA A 382 -49.22 -43.84 -25.48
N THR A 383 -49.34 -44.46 -26.66
CA THR A 383 -48.56 -44.09 -27.86
C THR A 383 -48.84 -42.64 -28.28
N HIS A 384 -50.09 -42.20 -28.26
CA HIS A 384 -50.48 -40.83 -28.61
C HIS A 384 -49.80 -39.78 -27.71
N TYR A 385 -49.89 -39.94 -26.39
CA TYR A 385 -49.28 -39.01 -25.44
C TYR A 385 -47.75 -39.08 -25.45
N LEU A 386 -47.17 -40.26 -25.68
CA LEU A 386 -45.72 -40.41 -25.80
C LEU A 386 -45.17 -39.62 -26.98
N ASN A 387 -45.83 -39.70 -28.15
CA ASN A 387 -45.42 -38.96 -29.34
C ASN A 387 -45.50 -37.44 -29.12
N LYS A 388 -46.51 -36.96 -28.39
CA LYS A 388 -46.61 -35.55 -28.00
C LYS A 388 -45.45 -35.12 -27.09
N SER A 389 -45.12 -35.93 -26.09
CA SER A 389 -43.99 -35.67 -25.19
C SER A 389 -42.66 -35.64 -25.95
N LYS A 390 -42.38 -36.67 -26.76
CA LYS A 390 -41.16 -36.78 -27.57
C LYS A 390 -40.99 -35.62 -28.56
N LEU A 391 -42.08 -35.13 -29.16
CA LEU A 391 -42.04 -33.95 -30.03
C LEU A 391 -41.53 -32.71 -29.28
N LEU A 392 -41.99 -32.50 -28.05
CA LEU A 392 -41.58 -31.36 -27.24
C LEU A 392 -40.13 -31.49 -26.77
N TYR A 393 -39.70 -32.67 -26.30
CA TYR A 393 -38.30 -32.89 -25.95
C TYR A 393 -37.34 -32.76 -27.14
N ASN A 394 -37.77 -33.13 -28.34
CA ASN A 394 -37.00 -32.86 -29.57
C ASN A 394 -36.84 -31.35 -29.82
N ARG A 395 -37.88 -30.55 -29.58
CA ARG A 395 -37.80 -29.08 -29.72
C ARG A 395 -36.85 -28.45 -28.71
N THR A 396 -36.82 -28.97 -27.48
CA THR A 396 -35.91 -28.52 -26.42
C THR A 396 -34.58 -29.28 -26.39
N LYS A 397 -34.30 -30.11 -27.40
CA LYS A 397 -33.04 -30.86 -27.59
C LYS A 397 -32.60 -31.72 -26.39
N LEU A 398 -33.53 -32.11 -25.51
CA LEU A 398 -33.23 -32.89 -24.31
C LEU A 398 -33.03 -34.37 -24.64
N ARG A 399 -31.77 -34.77 -24.83
CA ARG A 399 -31.41 -36.10 -25.37
C ARG A 399 -31.79 -37.24 -24.42
N ASP A 400 -31.53 -37.07 -23.13
CA ASP A 400 -31.78 -38.11 -22.14
C ASP A 400 -33.29 -38.36 -21.99
N GLU A 401 -34.09 -37.30 -22.09
CA GLU A 401 -35.55 -37.35 -22.04
C GLU A 401 -36.14 -37.98 -23.30
N ILE A 402 -35.54 -37.72 -24.46
CA ILE A 402 -35.89 -38.41 -25.72
C ILE A 402 -35.61 -39.92 -25.58
N GLU A 403 -34.51 -40.30 -24.93
CA GLU A 403 -34.18 -41.71 -24.72
C GLU A 403 -35.15 -42.40 -23.76
N LYS A 404 -35.55 -41.73 -22.67
CA LYS A 404 -36.63 -42.21 -21.79
C LYS A 404 -37.94 -42.45 -22.58
N CYS A 405 -38.27 -41.55 -23.51
CA CYS A 405 -39.39 -41.74 -24.41
C CYS A 405 -39.21 -42.97 -25.33
N ASN A 406 -38.01 -43.20 -25.86
CA ASN A 406 -37.73 -44.38 -26.69
C ASN A 406 -37.91 -45.68 -25.91
N GLU A 407 -37.39 -45.74 -24.68
CA GLU A 407 -37.54 -46.89 -23.79
C GLU A 407 -39.00 -47.20 -23.47
N LEU A 408 -39.79 -46.18 -23.12
CA LEU A 408 -41.22 -46.36 -22.87
C LEU A 408 -41.97 -46.78 -24.14
N GLY A 409 -41.58 -46.25 -25.31
CA GLY A 409 -42.11 -46.65 -26.60
C GLY A 409 -41.90 -48.14 -26.89
N ASN A 410 -40.69 -48.65 -26.61
CA ASN A 410 -40.38 -50.08 -26.76
C ASN A 410 -41.24 -50.96 -25.83
N LYS A 411 -41.43 -50.52 -24.57
CA LYS A 411 -42.31 -51.21 -23.61
C LYS A 411 -43.76 -51.24 -24.08
N ILE A 412 -44.27 -50.13 -24.62
CA ILE A 412 -45.62 -50.06 -25.20
C ILE A 412 -45.75 -51.04 -26.36
N LEU A 413 -44.78 -51.07 -27.29
CA LEU A 413 -44.80 -52.00 -28.43
C LEU A 413 -44.80 -53.47 -27.99
N GLU A 414 -44.00 -53.82 -26.98
CA GLU A 414 -44.02 -55.16 -26.38
C GLU A 414 -45.39 -55.47 -25.77
N GLY A 415 -45.97 -54.53 -25.02
CA GLY A 415 -47.31 -54.63 -24.46
C GLY A 415 -48.40 -54.86 -25.51
N VAL A 416 -48.36 -54.13 -26.63
CA VAL A 416 -49.28 -54.32 -27.77
C VAL A 416 -49.18 -55.75 -28.31
N ARG A 417 -47.96 -56.26 -28.52
CA ARG A 417 -47.75 -57.64 -28.99
C ARG A 417 -48.31 -58.67 -28.01
N LYS A 418 -48.05 -58.51 -26.72
CA LYS A 418 -48.59 -59.39 -25.66
C LYS A 418 -50.12 -59.36 -25.64
N LYS A 419 -50.74 -58.17 -25.75
CA LYS A 419 -52.20 -58.01 -25.80
C LYS A 419 -52.81 -58.71 -27.01
N GLU A 420 -52.16 -58.63 -28.17
CA GLU A 420 -52.64 -59.30 -29.38
C GLU A 420 -52.48 -60.83 -29.30
N ILE A 421 -51.38 -61.33 -28.73
CA ILE A 421 -51.22 -62.77 -28.46
C ILE A 421 -52.32 -63.25 -27.50
N ALA A 422 -52.59 -62.52 -26.41
CA ALA A 422 -53.64 -62.87 -25.47
C ALA A 422 -55.04 -62.87 -26.12
N ARG A 423 -55.30 -61.91 -27.00
CA ARG A 423 -56.54 -61.84 -27.79
C ARG A 423 -56.71 -63.03 -28.72
N ASN A 424 -55.65 -63.41 -29.44
CA ASN A 424 -55.68 -64.58 -30.30
C ASN A 424 -55.92 -65.86 -29.50
N ARG A 425 -55.25 -66.04 -28.36
CA ARG A 425 -55.49 -67.18 -27.45
C ARG A 425 -56.91 -67.20 -26.90
N TYR A 426 -57.46 -66.05 -26.52
CA TYR A 426 -58.84 -65.93 -26.07
C TYR A 426 -59.84 -66.32 -27.17
N ASN A 427 -59.65 -65.84 -28.40
CA ASN A 427 -60.50 -66.17 -29.54
C ASN A 427 -60.39 -67.66 -29.93
N GLU A 428 -59.19 -68.23 -29.91
CA GLU A 428 -58.98 -69.68 -30.10
C GLU A 428 -59.69 -70.50 -29.01
N ALA A 429 -59.64 -70.05 -27.75
CA ALA A 429 -60.35 -70.70 -26.65
C ALA A 429 -61.87 -70.71 -26.88
N ILE A 430 -62.46 -69.61 -27.36
CA ILE A 430 -63.87 -69.54 -27.75
C ILE A 430 -64.19 -70.56 -28.84
N ASN A 431 -63.37 -70.62 -29.89
CA ASN A 431 -63.58 -71.56 -31.01
C ASN A 431 -63.53 -73.02 -30.53
N LYS A 432 -62.53 -73.37 -29.71
CA LYS A 432 -62.39 -74.73 -29.15
C LYS A 432 -63.53 -75.09 -28.21
N TYR A 433 -64.02 -74.13 -27.44
CA TYR A 433 -65.19 -74.31 -26.60
C TYR A 433 -66.45 -74.60 -27.45
N ASN A 434 -66.66 -73.85 -28.54
CA ASN A 434 -67.76 -74.09 -29.48
C ASN A 434 -67.66 -75.47 -30.18
N GLU A 435 -66.46 -75.96 -30.43
CA GLU A 435 -66.18 -77.32 -30.95
C GLU A 435 -66.36 -78.43 -29.88
N ARG A 436 -66.72 -78.08 -28.64
CA ARG A 436 -66.82 -78.96 -27.46
C ARG A 436 -65.49 -79.61 -27.01
N LEU A 437 -64.35 -79.05 -27.43
CA LEU A 437 -63.01 -79.46 -27.00
C LEU A 437 -62.60 -78.71 -25.72
N CYS A 438 -63.25 -79.07 -24.61
CA CYS A 438 -63.20 -78.28 -23.37
C CYS A 438 -61.84 -78.22 -22.66
N LEU A 439 -61.01 -79.26 -22.76
CA LEU A 439 -59.67 -79.26 -22.15
C LEU A 439 -58.75 -78.26 -22.84
N ASP A 440 -58.73 -78.27 -24.18
CA ASP A 440 -57.95 -77.33 -24.99
C ASP A 440 -58.45 -75.89 -24.83
N ALA A 441 -59.78 -75.70 -24.81
CA ALA A 441 -60.38 -74.40 -24.57
C ALA A 441 -59.98 -73.82 -23.19
N ARG A 442 -59.96 -74.64 -22.14
CA ARG A 442 -59.55 -74.22 -20.79
C ARG A 442 -58.08 -73.81 -20.76
N MET A 443 -57.20 -74.61 -21.37
CA MET A 443 -55.77 -74.32 -21.44
C MET A 443 -55.49 -72.98 -22.15
N LEU A 444 -56.10 -72.76 -23.32
CA LEU A 444 -55.95 -71.52 -24.08
C LEU A 444 -56.51 -70.31 -23.34
N ALA A 445 -57.64 -70.46 -22.63
CA ALA A 445 -58.21 -69.40 -21.80
C ALA A 445 -57.32 -69.08 -20.59
N ASP A 446 -56.71 -70.07 -19.94
CA ASP A 446 -55.75 -69.83 -18.85
C ASP A 446 -54.47 -69.13 -19.36
N GLU A 447 -53.98 -69.48 -20.55
CA GLU A 447 -52.87 -68.78 -21.19
C GLU A 447 -53.21 -67.31 -21.50
N ALA A 448 -54.38 -67.05 -22.08
CA ALA A 448 -54.87 -65.69 -22.33
C ALA A 448 -55.02 -64.90 -21.03
N LEU A 449 -55.60 -65.50 -19.97
CA LEU A 449 -55.78 -64.88 -18.67
C LEU A 449 -54.43 -64.52 -18.03
N ARG A 450 -53.44 -65.42 -18.11
CA ARG A 450 -52.10 -65.19 -17.60
C ARG A 450 -51.45 -63.99 -18.30
N ILE A 451 -51.51 -63.93 -19.63
CA ILE A 451 -50.92 -62.82 -20.39
C ILE A 451 -51.67 -61.51 -20.12
N TYR A 452 -53.01 -61.51 -20.09
CA TYR A 452 -53.79 -60.32 -19.75
C TYR A 452 -53.53 -59.81 -18.33
N THR A 453 -53.22 -60.72 -17.39
CA THR A 453 -52.83 -60.36 -16.03
C THR A 453 -51.42 -59.76 -16.00
N ASP A 454 -50.45 -60.33 -16.73
CA ASP A 454 -49.08 -59.81 -16.86
C ASP A 454 -49.06 -58.36 -17.36
N ILE A 455 -49.91 -58.05 -18.34
CA ILE A 455 -50.03 -56.70 -18.90
C ILE A 455 -51.05 -55.80 -18.18
N ASN A 456 -51.72 -56.29 -17.13
CA ASN A 456 -52.74 -55.55 -16.38
C ASN A 456 -53.94 -55.07 -17.22
N PHE A 457 -54.38 -55.84 -18.23
CA PHE A 457 -55.53 -55.49 -19.06
C PHE A 457 -56.85 -55.97 -18.44
N SER A 458 -57.45 -55.12 -17.59
CA SER A 458 -58.61 -55.45 -16.76
C SER A 458 -59.84 -55.98 -17.53
N SER A 459 -60.17 -55.40 -18.68
CA SER A 459 -61.28 -55.85 -19.54
C SER A 459 -61.04 -57.28 -20.03
N GLY A 460 -59.86 -57.57 -20.61
CA GLY A 460 -59.50 -58.91 -21.07
C GLY A 460 -59.42 -59.94 -19.94
N ILE A 461 -58.92 -59.56 -18.76
CA ILE A 461 -58.95 -60.42 -17.56
C ILE A 461 -60.39 -60.81 -17.21
N ASN A 462 -61.30 -59.84 -17.18
CA ASN A 462 -62.69 -60.07 -16.81
C ASN A 462 -63.44 -60.91 -17.83
N GLU A 463 -63.26 -60.65 -19.12
CA GLU A 463 -63.84 -61.44 -20.21
C GLU A 463 -63.32 -62.88 -20.19
N THR A 464 -62.01 -63.07 -20.03
CA THR A 464 -61.40 -64.40 -19.97
C THR A 464 -61.87 -65.18 -18.73
N LYS A 465 -62.01 -64.52 -17.57
CA LYS A 465 -62.59 -65.14 -16.37
C LYS A 465 -64.04 -65.58 -16.57
N LYS A 466 -64.84 -64.83 -17.36
CA LYS A 466 -66.22 -65.23 -17.70
C LYS A 466 -66.21 -66.46 -18.60
N LEU A 467 -65.42 -66.44 -19.68
CA LEU A 467 -65.26 -67.57 -20.59
C LEU A 467 -64.82 -68.84 -19.86
N ILE A 468 -63.85 -68.74 -18.95
CA ILE A 468 -63.40 -69.85 -18.10
C ILE A 468 -64.56 -70.47 -17.31
N LYS A 469 -65.38 -69.64 -16.66
CA LYS A 469 -66.55 -70.13 -15.90
C LYS A 469 -67.60 -70.77 -16.80
N GLU A 470 -67.74 -70.29 -18.03
CA GLU A 470 -68.64 -70.89 -19.01
C GLU A 470 -68.14 -72.26 -19.46
N ILE A 471 -66.85 -72.40 -19.75
CA ILE A 471 -66.19 -73.69 -20.06
C ILE A 471 -66.40 -74.68 -18.91
N GLU A 472 -66.19 -74.25 -17.67
CA GLU A 472 -66.36 -75.10 -16.48
C GLU A 472 -67.82 -75.56 -16.25
N ARG A 473 -68.81 -74.75 -16.63
CA ARG A 473 -70.24 -75.09 -16.51
C ARG A 473 -70.75 -75.96 -17.67
N GLY A 474 -70.25 -75.72 -18.88
CA GLY A 474 -70.66 -76.43 -20.10
C GLY A 474 -70.06 -77.82 -20.25
N CYS A 475 -69.01 -78.13 -19.48
CA CYS A 475 -68.30 -79.40 -19.55
C CYS A 475 -68.07 -80.01 -18.15
N PRO A 476 -68.92 -80.96 -17.70
CA PRO A 476 -68.67 -81.66 -16.45
C PRO A 476 -67.38 -82.47 -16.56
N SER A 477 -66.51 -82.29 -15.56
CA SER A 477 -65.21 -82.90 -15.41
C SER A 477 -65.31 -84.42 -15.24
N GLY A 478 -65.41 -85.14 -16.36
CA GLY A 478 -65.17 -86.57 -16.42
C GLY A 478 -63.68 -86.89 -16.44
N ILE A 479 -62.95 -86.63 -15.35
CA ILE A 479 -61.60 -87.17 -15.20
C ILE A 479 -61.74 -88.65 -14.77
N ASN A 480 -61.46 -89.55 -15.70
CA ASN A 480 -61.47 -91.00 -15.50
C ASN A 480 -60.42 -91.39 -14.42
N PRO A 481 -60.80 -92.09 -13.33
CA PRO A 481 -59.93 -92.34 -12.16
C PRO A 481 -58.65 -93.14 -12.46
N HIS A 482 -58.53 -93.81 -13.62
CA HIS A 482 -57.35 -94.62 -13.95
C HIS A 482 -56.10 -93.84 -14.39
N VAL A 483 -56.20 -92.56 -14.77
CA VAL A 483 -55.03 -91.75 -15.16
C VAL A 483 -54.31 -91.15 -13.94
N LYS A 484 -55.02 -91.01 -12.81
CA LYS A 484 -54.50 -90.38 -11.58
C LYS A 484 -53.45 -91.24 -10.88
N ASP A 485 -53.61 -92.56 -10.92
CA ASP A 485 -52.67 -93.49 -10.27
C ASP A 485 -51.38 -93.70 -11.08
N LEU A 486 -51.47 -93.68 -12.41
CA LEU A 486 -50.27 -93.75 -13.26
C LEU A 486 -49.46 -92.44 -13.18
N ALA A 487 -50.14 -91.28 -13.19
CA ALA A 487 -49.52 -89.97 -13.09
C ALA A 487 -48.85 -89.73 -11.73
N MET A 488 -49.42 -90.19 -10.61
CA MET A 488 -48.77 -90.07 -9.29
C MET A 488 -47.48 -90.90 -9.19
N SER A 489 -47.40 -92.06 -9.85
CA SER A 489 -46.17 -92.87 -9.86
C SER A 489 -45.04 -92.24 -10.69
N MET A 490 -45.36 -91.64 -11.85
CA MET A 490 -44.38 -90.89 -12.65
C MET A 490 -43.99 -89.57 -11.99
N MET A 491 -44.94 -88.88 -11.34
CA MET A 491 -44.67 -87.62 -10.64
C MET A 491 -43.79 -87.84 -9.40
N ALA A 492 -43.89 -88.99 -8.72
CA ALA A 492 -42.97 -89.38 -7.64
C ALA A 492 -41.54 -89.64 -8.14
N PHE A 493 -41.38 -90.27 -9.30
CA PHE A 493 -40.05 -90.47 -9.92
C PHE A 493 -39.43 -89.15 -10.40
N VAL A 494 -40.23 -88.26 -10.97
CA VAL A 494 -39.78 -86.91 -11.38
C VAL A 494 -39.46 -86.03 -10.17
N LEU A 495 -40.22 -86.12 -9.08
CA LEU A 495 -39.94 -85.41 -7.82
C LEU A 495 -38.65 -85.91 -7.15
N LEU A 496 -38.36 -87.22 -7.18
CA LEU A 496 -37.11 -87.78 -6.67
C LEU A 496 -35.90 -87.38 -7.54
N ALA A 497 -36.07 -87.31 -8.87
CA ALA A 497 -35.05 -86.80 -9.78
C ALA A 497 -34.80 -85.29 -9.60
N LEU A 498 -35.86 -84.50 -9.40
CA LEU A 498 -35.77 -83.06 -9.11
C LEU A 498 -35.18 -82.76 -7.73
N LEU A 499 -35.44 -83.59 -6.71
CA LEU A 499 -34.79 -83.49 -5.39
C LEU A 499 -33.30 -83.79 -5.48
N LYS A 500 -32.91 -84.82 -6.24
CA LYS A 500 -31.49 -85.14 -6.47
C LYS A 500 -30.79 -84.03 -7.27
N TRP A 501 -31.47 -83.45 -8.28
CA TRP A 501 -30.98 -82.29 -9.02
C TRP A 501 -30.92 -81.01 -8.19
N GLN A 502 -31.87 -80.75 -7.27
CA GLN A 502 -31.79 -79.60 -6.37
C GLN A 502 -30.64 -79.70 -5.37
N ILE A 503 -30.34 -80.90 -4.86
CA ILE A 503 -29.20 -81.13 -3.97
C ILE A 503 -27.87 -80.91 -4.73
N ASP A 504 -27.78 -81.38 -5.98
CA ASP A 504 -26.59 -81.15 -6.83
C ASP A 504 -26.47 -79.70 -7.30
N LYS A 505 -27.58 -79.03 -7.64
CA LYS A 505 -27.62 -77.60 -7.99
C LYS A 505 -27.25 -76.72 -6.79
N GLN A 506 -27.66 -77.06 -5.57
CA GLN A 506 -27.23 -76.34 -4.37
C GLN A 506 -25.74 -76.52 -4.09
N LYS A 507 -25.15 -77.70 -4.37
CA LYS A 507 -23.70 -77.89 -4.25
C LYS A 507 -22.91 -77.11 -5.31
N ILE A 508 -23.44 -76.97 -6.53
CA ILE A 508 -22.83 -76.19 -7.60
C ILE A 508 -22.99 -74.69 -7.34
N MET A 509 -24.16 -74.22 -6.90
CA MET A 509 -24.40 -72.83 -6.53
C MET A 509 -23.58 -72.39 -5.32
N ARG A 510 -23.38 -73.25 -4.31
CA ARG A 510 -22.45 -72.92 -3.20
C ARG A 510 -20.99 -72.80 -3.67
N ARG A 511 -20.55 -73.61 -4.65
CA ARG A 511 -19.20 -73.47 -5.24
C ARG A 511 -19.07 -72.22 -6.09
N LEU A 512 -20.12 -71.84 -6.84
CA LEU A 512 -20.18 -70.61 -7.62
C LEU A 512 -20.26 -69.36 -6.73
N GLU A 513 -21.01 -69.40 -5.62
CA GLU A 513 -21.08 -68.31 -4.64
C GLU A 513 -19.77 -68.19 -3.84
N GLU A 514 -19.08 -69.29 -3.55
CA GLU A 514 -17.73 -69.27 -2.97
C GLU A 514 -16.68 -68.75 -3.97
N GLU A 515 -16.78 -69.09 -5.26
CA GLU A 515 -15.93 -68.52 -6.32
C GLU A 515 -16.25 -67.04 -6.58
N GLU A 516 -17.52 -66.63 -6.57
CA GLU A 516 -17.91 -65.22 -6.68
C GLU A 516 -17.50 -64.41 -5.46
N ARG A 517 -17.62 -64.97 -4.24
CA ARG A 517 -17.09 -64.32 -3.03
C ARG A 517 -15.58 -64.18 -3.10
N ARG A 518 -14.85 -65.21 -3.55
CA ARG A 518 -13.40 -65.11 -3.76
C ARG A 518 -13.05 -64.08 -4.83
N ARG A 519 -13.78 -64.01 -5.94
CA ARG A 519 -13.55 -62.98 -6.97
C ARG A 519 -13.87 -61.58 -6.46
N ARG A 520 -14.93 -61.39 -5.69
CA ARG A 520 -15.28 -60.09 -5.08
C ARG A 520 -14.25 -59.69 -4.02
N GLU A 521 -13.81 -60.61 -3.17
CA GLU A 521 -12.75 -60.35 -2.19
C GLU A 521 -11.40 -60.07 -2.85
N GLU A 522 -11.08 -60.74 -3.97
CA GLU A 522 -9.85 -60.54 -4.74
C GLU A 522 -9.89 -59.24 -5.55
N GLU A 523 -11.05 -58.86 -6.10
CA GLU A 523 -11.27 -57.56 -6.76
C GLU A 523 -11.26 -56.40 -5.75
N GLU A 524 -11.84 -56.60 -4.56
CA GLU A 524 -11.81 -55.62 -3.47
C GLU A 524 -10.39 -55.48 -2.89
N ARG A 525 -9.62 -56.58 -2.79
CA ARG A 525 -8.18 -56.52 -2.48
C ARG A 525 -7.41 -55.75 -3.53
N ARG A 526 -7.64 -56.01 -4.82
CA ARG A 526 -6.98 -55.26 -5.91
C ARG A 526 -7.33 -53.78 -5.87
N ARG A 527 -8.59 -53.42 -5.59
CA ARG A 527 -8.98 -52.01 -5.42
C ARG A 527 -8.29 -51.36 -4.22
N ARG A 528 -8.20 -52.07 -3.09
CA ARG A 528 -7.49 -51.56 -1.89
C ARG A 528 -5.98 -51.45 -2.13
N GLU A 529 -5.37 -52.41 -2.82
CA GLU A 529 -3.95 -52.36 -3.20
C GLU A 529 -3.66 -51.28 -4.25
N GLU A 530 -4.57 -51.05 -5.21
CA GLU A 530 -4.44 -49.98 -6.21
C GLU A 530 -4.67 -48.59 -5.59
N GLU A 531 -5.62 -48.48 -4.65
CA GLU A 531 -5.83 -47.25 -3.87
C GLU A 531 -4.66 -46.97 -2.92
N GLU A 532 -4.11 -47.98 -2.25
CA GLU A 532 -2.86 -47.84 -1.48
C GLU A 532 -1.68 -47.45 -2.36
N ARG A 533 -1.56 -48.03 -3.57
CA ARG A 533 -0.49 -47.70 -4.51
C ARG A 533 -0.64 -46.27 -5.02
N ARG A 534 -1.86 -45.81 -5.32
CA ARG A 534 -2.15 -44.40 -5.66
C ARG A 534 -1.83 -43.46 -4.50
N ARG A 535 -2.21 -43.80 -3.27
CA ARG A 535 -1.87 -43.00 -2.07
C ARG A 535 -0.37 -42.93 -1.84
N ARG A 536 0.35 -44.05 -2.03
CA ARG A 536 1.82 -44.06 -1.94
C ARG A 536 2.45 -43.24 -3.04
N GLU A 537 1.99 -43.34 -4.30
CA GLU A 537 2.48 -42.52 -5.40
C GLU A 537 2.17 -41.02 -5.20
N GLU A 538 1.02 -40.69 -4.61
CA GLU A 538 0.63 -39.30 -4.31
C GLU A 538 1.42 -38.74 -3.12
N GLU A 539 1.69 -39.54 -2.08
CA GLU A 539 2.63 -39.19 -1.00
C GLU A 539 4.06 -39.03 -1.53
N GLU A 540 4.51 -39.91 -2.43
CA GLU A 540 5.85 -39.82 -3.02
C GLU A 540 5.98 -38.59 -3.92
N ARG A 541 4.94 -38.24 -4.70
CA ARG A 541 4.89 -36.97 -5.45
C ARG A 541 4.90 -35.77 -4.52
N ARG A 542 4.18 -35.80 -3.40
CA ARG A 542 4.22 -34.73 -2.39
C ARG A 542 5.62 -34.59 -1.78
N ARG A 543 6.29 -35.70 -1.44
CA ARG A 543 7.67 -35.66 -0.93
C ARG A 543 8.67 -35.14 -1.96
N ARG A 544 8.55 -35.53 -3.22
CA ARG A 544 9.39 -34.99 -4.32
C ARG A 544 9.15 -33.48 -4.54
N LEU A 545 7.89 -33.02 -4.49
CA LEU A 545 7.56 -31.60 -4.58
C LEU A 545 8.04 -30.81 -3.35
N GLU A 546 8.04 -31.40 -2.16
CA GLU A 546 8.61 -30.79 -0.95
C GLU A 546 10.15 -30.75 -0.99
N GLU A 547 10.81 -31.78 -1.51
CA GLU A 547 12.26 -31.80 -1.75
C GLU A 547 12.67 -30.79 -2.83
N GLU A 548 11.92 -30.69 -3.94
CA GLU A 548 12.13 -29.66 -4.96
C GLU A 548 11.93 -28.25 -4.38
N ARG A 549 10.92 -28.03 -3.54
CA ARG A 549 10.74 -26.75 -2.83
C ARG A 549 11.88 -26.45 -1.87
N ARG A 550 12.44 -27.45 -1.18
CA ARG A 550 13.62 -27.27 -0.32
C ARG A 550 14.87 -26.95 -1.14
N LEU A 551 15.09 -27.64 -2.25
CA LEU A 551 16.21 -27.38 -3.17
C LEU A 551 16.11 -25.99 -3.80
N ILE A 552 14.92 -25.55 -4.22
CA ILE A 552 14.69 -24.20 -4.73
C ILE A 552 14.95 -23.16 -3.63
N LYS A 553 14.55 -23.43 -2.40
CA LYS A 553 14.79 -22.54 -1.26
C LYS A 553 16.28 -22.46 -0.88
N GLU A 554 17.01 -23.57 -0.90
CA GLU A 554 18.47 -23.59 -0.71
C GLU A 554 19.20 -22.87 -1.86
N LEU A 555 18.76 -23.03 -3.12
CA LEU A 555 19.33 -22.31 -4.25
C LEU A 555 19.10 -20.80 -4.14
N LEU A 556 17.91 -20.37 -3.69
CA LEU A 556 17.60 -18.95 -3.43
C LEU A 556 18.40 -18.39 -2.25
N GLU A 557 18.65 -19.17 -1.19
CA GLU A 557 19.52 -18.75 -0.09
C GLU A 557 21.00 -18.69 -0.51
N LYS A 558 21.44 -19.58 -1.41
CA LYS A 558 22.79 -19.58 -1.98
C LYS A 558 23.01 -18.42 -2.96
N GLU A 559 21.99 -18.01 -3.71
CA GLU A 559 22.02 -16.78 -4.51
C GLU A 559 21.98 -15.52 -3.65
N ARG A 560 21.20 -15.49 -2.56
CA ARG A 560 21.26 -14.41 -1.57
C ARG A 560 22.64 -14.30 -0.91
N GLY A 561 23.27 -15.44 -0.58
CA GLY A 561 24.63 -15.48 -0.06
C GLY A 561 25.67 -14.96 -1.05
N ARG A 562 25.56 -15.32 -2.34
CA ARG A 562 26.42 -14.78 -3.41
C ARG A 562 26.23 -13.28 -3.66
N PHE A 563 25.01 -12.77 -3.49
CA PHE A 563 24.74 -11.33 -3.60
C PHE A 563 25.42 -10.54 -2.45
N THR A 564 25.38 -11.08 -1.23
CA THR A 564 26.10 -10.50 -0.08
C THR A 564 27.63 -10.64 -0.17
N GLU A 565 28.15 -11.68 -0.83
CA GLU A 565 29.59 -11.81 -1.11
C GLU A 565 30.05 -10.81 -2.19
N PHE A 566 29.20 -10.50 -3.18
CA PHE A 566 29.48 -9.47 -4.20
C PHE A 566 29.52 -8.06 -3.61
N GLU A 567 28.65 -7.72 -2.65
CA GLU A 567 28.72 -6.42 -1.95
C GLU A 567 29.96 -6.28 -1.04
N SER A 568 30.53 -7.38 -0.55
CA SER A 568 31.78 -7.34 0.23
C SER A 568 33.07 -7.32 -0.62
N VAL A 569 32.97 -7.59 -1.93
CA VAL A 569 34.10 -7.49 -2.87
C VAL A 569 34.16 -6.13 -3.57
N GLU A 570 33.03 -5.43 -3.72
CA GLU A 570 33.03 -4.04 -4.22
C GLU A 570 33.43 -2.99 -3.18
N SER A 571 33.33 -3.26 -1.87
CA SER A 571 33.84 -2.34 -0.83
C SER A 571 35.36 -2.45 -0.56
N GLY A 572 36.08 -3.32 -1.29
CA GLY A 572 37.52 -3.54 -1.14
C GLY A 572 38.38 -3.05 -2.31
N ARG A 573 37.80 -2.31 -3.26
CA ARG A 573 38.49 -1.84 -4.48
C ARG A 573 38.64 -0.32 -4.61
N ASP A 574 38.26 0.44 -3.57
CA ASP A 574 38.46 1.89 -3.47
C ASP A 574 39.56 2.30 -2.48
N GLU A 575 40.42 1.37 -2.06
CA GLU A 575 41.71 1.66 -1.42
C GLU A 575 42.86 1.07 -2.24
N LEU A 576 43.20 1.74 -3.35
CA LEU A 576 44.52 1.71 -3.97
C LEU A 576 44.78 2.99 -4.77
#